data_AF-A0A658KHE6-F1
#
_entry.id   AF-A0A658KHE6-F1
#
_cell.length_a   1.000
_cell.length_b   1.000
_cell.length_c   1.000
_cell.angle_alpha   90.00
_cell.angle_beta   90.00
_cell.angle_gamma   90.00
#
_symmetry.space_group_name_H-M   'P 1'
#
loop_
_entity.id
_entity.type
_entity.pdbx_description
1 polymer ?
#
loop_
_entity_poly.entity_id
_entity_poly.type
_entity_poly.pdbx_seq_one_letter_code
_entity_poly.pdbx_strand_id
1 'polypeptide(L)' 'REQTLGLGLYIASEIALAHGGTLEVCSTQEQGTVFTFRMPLKSA' A
#
# COMPACT_ATOMS: atom_id res chain seq x y z
N ARG A 1 10.48 -12.42 -22.00
CA ARG A 1 10.36 -11.22 -21.13
C ARG A 1 9.19 -11.52 -20.20
N GLU A 2 9.45 -11.68 -18.91
CA GLU A 2 8.39 -11.95 -17.94
C GLU A 2 7.73 -10.63 -17.57
N GLN A 3 6.48 -10.47 -18.01
CA GLN A 3 5.70 -9.27 -17.76
C GLN A 3 4.95 -9.51 -16.45
N THR A 4 5.49 -8.97 -15.35
CA THR A 4 4.81 -9.02 -14.07
C THR A 4 3.54 -8.18 -14.17
N LEU A 5 2.41 -8.74 -13.74
CA LEU A 5 1.09 -8.12 -13.87
C LEU A 5 0.89 -6.85 -13.01
N GLY A 6 1.91 -6.40 -12.28
CA GLY A 6 1.82 -5.22 -11.41
C GLY A 6 0.94 -5.42 -10.17
N LEU A 7 0.63 -6.66 -9.80
CA LEU A 7 -0.35 -6.98 -8.75
C LEU A 7 0.14 -6.74 -7.31
N GLY A 8 1.44 -6.53 -7.09
CA GLY A 8 2.01 -6.44 -5.74
C GLY A 8 1.36 -5.34 -4.88
N LEU A 9 1.13 -4.16 -5.45
CA LEU A 9 0.48 -3.05 -4.74
C LEU A 9 -1.01 -3.28 -4.50
N TYR A 10 -1.70 -3.93 -5.45
CA TYR A 10 -3.10 -4.33 -5.26
C TYR A 10 -3.21 -5.31 -4.09
N ILE A 11 -2.40 -6.37 -4.09
CA ILE A 11 -2.38 -7.37 -3.01
C ILE A 11 -2.06 -6.71 -1.66
N ALA A 12 -1.09 -5.81 -1.61
CA ALA A 12 -0.74 -5.09 -0.37
C ALA A 12 -1.90 -4.21 0.15
N SER A 13 -2.64 -3.56 -0.75
CA SER A 13 -3.82 -2.77 -0.41
C SER A 13 -4.94 -3.65 0.16
N GLU A 14 -5.23 -4.78 -0.49
CA GLU A 14 -6.23 -5.73 -0.03
C GLU A 14 -5.88 -6.33 1.35
N ILE A 15 -4.59 -6.63 1.58
CA ILE A 15 -4.11 -7.09 2.89
C ILE A 15 -4.32 -6.01 3.95
N ALA A 16 -3.97 -4.76 3.66
CA ALA A 16 -4.18 -3.66 4.62
C ALA A 16 -5.66 -3.53 4.99
N LEU A 17 -6.55 -3.49 4.00
CA LEU A 17 -8.00 -3.37 4.18
C LEU A 17 -8.57 -4.53 5.00
N ALA A 18 -8.18 -5.77 4.70
CA ALA A 18 -8.64 -6.97 5.41
C ALA A 18 -8.31 -6.95 6.91
N HIS A 19 -7.28 -6.19 7.33
CA HIS A 19 -6.86 -6.06 8.72
C HIS A 19 -7.27 -4.72 9.36
N GLY A 20 -8.16 -3.95 8.71
CA GLY A 20 -8.60 -2.63 9.20
C GLY A 20 -7.54 -1.53 9.09
N GLY A 21 -6.49 -1.77 8.30
CA GLY A 21 -5.47 -0.79 7.94
C GLY A 21 -5.75 -0.08 6.63
N THR A 22 -4.78 0.72 6.18
CA THR A 22 -4.84 1.44 4.91
C THR A 22 -3.48 1.42 4.20
N LEU A 23 -3.51 1.53 2.87
CA LEU A 23 -2.35 1.76 2.03
C LEU A 23 -2.67 2.91 1.06
N GLU A 24 -2.01 4.04 1.24
CA GLU A 24 -2.23 5.27 0.46
C GLU A 24 -1.02 5.58 -0.41
N VAL A 25 -1.22 6.32 -1.50
CA VAL A 25 -0.14 6.82 -2.36
C VAL A 25 -0.27 8.32 -2.54
N CYS A 26 0.84 9.04 -2.37
CA CYS A 26 0.99 10.43 -2.78
C CYS A 26 2.12 10.48 -3.80
N SER A 27 1.87 11.07 -4.97
CA SER A 27 2.87 11.22 -6.02
C SER A 27 2.83 12.63 -6.57
N THR A 28 3.94 13.35 -6.42
CA THR A 28 4.15 14.67 -7.02
C THR A 28 5.50 14.69 -7.74
N GLN A 29 5.69 15.61 -8.66
CA GLN A 29 6.96 15.70 -9.40
C GLN A 29 8.10 16.13 -8.46
N GLU A 30 7.80 16.98 -7.48
CA GLU A 30 8.76 17.57 -6.56
C GLU A 30 9.14 16.63 -5.40
N GLN A 31 8.21 15.77 -4.95
CA GLN A 31 8.40 14.90 -3.79
C GLN A 31 8.57 13.42 -4.15
N GLY A 32 8.39 13.08 -5.44
CA GLY A 32 8.37 11.70 -5.90
C GLY A 32 7.12 10.95 -5.44
N THR A 33 7.20 9.62 -5.44
CA THR A 33 6.09 8.74 -5.07
C THR A 33 6.32 8.13 -3.69
N VAL A 34 5.39 8.38 -2.77
CA VAL A 34 5.41 7.86 -1.41
C VAL A 34 4.18 6.97 -1.19
N PHE A 35 4.42 5.73 -0.77
CA PHE A 35 3.38 4.81 -0.33
C PHE A 35 3.36 4.79 1.20
N THR A 36 2.20 5.03 1.80
CA THR A 36 2.03 5.06 3.26
C THR A 36 1.12 3.93 3.71
N PHE A 37 1.67 3.00 4.49
CA PHE A 37 0.93 1.91 5.12
C PHE A 37 0.59 2.27 6.57
N ARG A 38 -0.66 2.03 6.99
CA ARG A 38 -1.12 2.21 8.37
C ARG A 38 -1.89 0.99 8.83
N MET A 39 -1.73 0.63 10.09
CA MET A 39 -2.40 -0.54 10.69
C MET A 39 -2.83 -0.22 12.12
N PRO A 40 -4.01 -0.68 12.56
CA PRO A 40 -4.39 -0.62 13.96
C PRO A 40 -3.37 -1.40 14.80
N LEU A 41 -2.82 -0.76 15.84
CA LEU A 41 -2.10 -1.48 16.87
C LEU A 41 -3.14 -2.08 17.82
N LYS A 42 -3.17 -3.41 17.96
CA LYS A 42 -3.96 -4.02 19.05
C LYS A 42 -3.41 -3.49 20.37
N SER A 43 -4.26 -2.82 21.16
CA SER A 43 -4.01 -2.67 22.59
C SER A 43 -4.07 -4.07 23.22
N ALA A 44 -3.05 -4.40 24.01
CA ALA A 44 -3.01 -5.61 24.83
C ALA A 44 -4.14 -5.60 25.87
#